data_AF-B9TQU6-F1
#
_entry.id   AF-B9TQU6-F1
#
_cell.length_a   1.000
_cell.length_b   1.000
_cell.length_c   1.000
_cell.angle_alpha   90.00
_cell.angle_beta   90.00
_cell.angle_gamma   90.00
#
_symmetry.space_group_name_H-M   'P 1'
#
loop_
_entity.id
_entity.type
_entity.pdbx_description
1 polymer ?
#
loop_
_entity_poly.entity_id
_entity_poly.type
_entity_poly.pdbx_seq_one_letter_code
_entity_poly.pdbx_strand_id
1 'polypeptide(L)'
;MNRYHTAAALAALVTLGLAGCGTSQDTTRPAAQLLPQLTQATGATLTACTELATRIAYPDTTITAANAIAAGVLTVGGKPVPAHCQVKGEMLRRTGADGKTYAIGFEMRLPVAWNGRFFYQANGGIDGSVLTATGPVGGG
;
A
#
# COMPACT_ATOMS: atom_id res chain seq x y z
N MET A 1 3.82 82.08 -14.92
CA MET A 1 4.07 81.45 -13.60
C MET A 1 3.35 80.10 -13.67
N ASN A 2 3.95 78.92 -13.59
CA ASN A 2 5.21 78.45 -13.03
C ASN A 2 5.66 77.19 -13.82
N ARG A 3 6.97 77.00 -14.02
CA ARG A 3 7.59 75.82 -14.68
C ARG A 3 7.85 74.73 -13.64
N TYR A 4 7.74 73.43 -13.98
CA TYR A 4 8.58 72.28 -13.51
C TYR A 4 8.29 71.07 -14.43
N HIS A 5 9.18 70.67 -15.34
CA HIS A 5 10.27 69.67 -15.26
C HIS A 5 9.85 68.17 -15.27
N THR A 6 10.10 67.53 -16.43
CA THR A 6 10.71 66.19 -16.68
C THR A 6 10.61 65.09 -15.61
N ALA A 7 10.16 63.87 -15.99
CA ALA A 7 11.00 62.65 -16.02
C ALA A 7 10.18 61.38 -16.32
N ALA A 8 10.87 60.39 -16.86
CA ALA A 8 10.39 59.21 -17.55
C ALA A 8 10.05 58.00 -16.65
N ALA A 9 9.43 57.02 -17.30
CA ALA A 9 9.04 55.68 -16.89
C ALA A 9 10.00 54.89 -15.97
N LEU A 10 9.43 54.05 -15.09
CA LEU A 10 9.47 52.57 -15.16
C LEU A 10 8.93 51.98 -13.84
N ALA A 11 7.87 51.19 -13.95
CA ALA A 11 7.36 50.35 -12.87
C ALA A 11 8.13 49.02 -12.84
N ALA A 12 8.60 48.61 -11.67
CA ALA A 12 9.15 47.27 -11.45
C ALA A 12 8.44 46.62 -10.25
N LEU A 13 7.53 45.70 -10.55
CA LEU A 13 6.96 44.75 -9.59
C LEU A 13 7.98 43.63 -9.35
N VAL A 14 8.45 43.52 -8.11
CA VAL A 14 9.34 42.44 -7.67
C VAL A 14 8.48 41.27 -7.21
N THR A 15 8.31 40.26 -8.06
CA THR A 15 7.76 38.96 -7.68
C THR A 15 8.90 38.05 -7.20
N LEU A 16 9.01 37.85 -5.88
CA LEU A 16 9.84 36.77 -5.32
C LEU A 16 9.20 35.42 -5.67
N GLY A 17 9.73 34.75 -6.69
CA GLY A 17 9.46 33.33 -6.91
C GLY A 17 10.22 32.51 -5.87
N LEU A 18 9.52 31.74 -5.04
CA LEU A 18 10.13 30.61 -4.34
C LEU A 18 10.51 29.57 -5.40
N ALA A 19 11.73 29.67 -5.93
CA ALA A 19 12.36 28.57 -6.64
C ALA A 19 12.72 27.49 -5.60
N GLY A 20 11.84 26.50 -5.43
CA GLY A 20 12.21 25.25 -4.78
C GLY A 20 13.29 24.56 -5.61
N CYS A 21 14.51 24.50 -5.09
CA CYS A 21 15.62 23.79 -5.70
C CYS A 21 15.31 22.30 -5.73
N GLY A 22 15.24 21.74 -6.94
CA GLY A 22 15.11 20.30 -7.08
C GLY A 22 15.21 19.82 -8.51
N THR A 23 16.21 20.27 -9.28
CA THR A 23 16.91 19.49 -10.33
C THR A 23 17.95 20.36 -11.03
N SER A 24 19.23 20.04 -10.87
CA SER A 24 20.23 20.23 -11.92
C SER A 24 21.14 19.02 -11.89
N GLN A 25 21.16 18.29 -13.00
CA GLN A 25 22.00 17.14 -13.21
C GLN A 25 23.47 17.57 -13.12
N ASP A 26 24.16 17.07 -12.10
CA ASP A 26 25.59 17.21 -11.96
C ASP A 26 26.26 16.18 -12.87
N THR A 27 26.70 16.60 -14.06
CA THR A 27 27.33 15.77 -15.11
C THR A 27 28.72 15.22 -14.69
N THR A 28 29.08 15.37 -13.41
CA THR A 28 30.38 14.98 -12.86
C THR A 28 30.29 13.91 -11.77
N ARG A 29 29.10 13.36 -11.50
CA ARG A 29 28.96 12.23 -10.57
C ARG A 29 29.26 10.92 -11.30
N PRO A 30 30.22 10.09 -10.83
CA PRO A 30 30.44 8.75 -11.40
C PRO A 30 29.10 8.03 -11.43
N ALA A 31 28.76 7.44 -12.58
CA ALA A 31 27.47 6.83 -12.91
C ALA A 31 26.84 6.25 -11.64
N ALA A 32 25.97 7.04 -11.02
CA ALA A 32 25.29 6.62 -9.80
C ALA A 32 24.53 5.38 -10.23
N GLN A 33 24.93 4.23 -9.68
CA GLN A 33 24.33 2.94 -9.95
C GLN A 33 22.81 3.13 -10.07
N LEU A 34 22.29 3.01 -11.30
CA LEU A 34 20.88 3.28 -11.60
C LEU A 34 20.06 2.35 -10.74
N LEU A 35 19.51 2.89 -9.65
CA LEU A 35 18.63 2.12 -8.80
C LEU A 35 17.43 1.71 -9.67
N PRO A 36 17.06 0.42 -9.68
CA PRO A 36 15.89 -0.03 -10.41
C PRO A 36 14.68 0.85 -10.06
N GLN A 37 14.10 1.49 -11.07
CA GLN A 37 12.89 2.30 -10.89
C GLN A 37 11.67 1.39 -11.11
N LEU A 38 10.84 1.26 -10.08
CA LEU A 38 9.57 0.53 -10.18
C LEU A 38 8.53 1.39 -10.89
N THR A 39 7.66 0.77 -11.68
CA THR A 39 6.49 1.43 -12.26
C THR A 39 5.42 1.68 -11.21
N GLN A 40 4.51 2.63 -11.48
CA GLN A 40 3.36 2.86 -10.61
C GLN A 40 2.46 1.62 -10.55
N ALA A 41 1.89 1.36 -9.37
CA ALA A 41 0.84 0.37 -9.18
C ALA A 41 -0.37 0.64 -10.10
N THR A 42 -0.74 -0.36 -10.89
CA THR A 42 -1.94 -0.37 -11.72
C THR A 42 -3.02 -1.23 -11.09
N GLY A 43 -4.27 -0.74 -11.10
CA GLY A 43 -5.41 -1.49 -10.58
C GLY A 43 -5.79 -2.69 -11.46
N ALA A 44 -6.55 -3.62 -10.89
CA ALA A 44 -7.09 -4.78 -11.58
C ALA A 44 -8.41 -5.22 -10.95
N THR A 45 -9.16 -6.05 -11.68
CA THR A 45 -10.40 -6.66 -11.15
C THR A 45 -10.15 -8.12 -10.80
N LEU A 46 -10.52 -8.53 -9.58
CA LEU A 46 -10.50 -9.93 -9.16
C LEU A 46 -11.79 -10.62 -9.61
N THR A 47 -11.67 -11.62 -10.49
CA THR A 47 -12.82 -12.30 -11.11
C THR A 47 -13.18 -13.65 -10.49
N ALA A 48 -12.23 -14.33 -9.82
CA ALA A 48 -12.41 -15.73 -9.40
C ALA A 48 -11.94 -15.94 -7.95
N CYS A 49 -12.74 -15.50 -6.97
CA CYS A 49 -12.39 -15.60 -5.56
C CYS A 49 -12.25 -17.04 -5.06
N THR A 50 -13.28 -17.88 -5.23
CA THR A 50 -13.30 -19.25 -4.68
C THR A 50 -12.20 -20.13 -5.28
N GLU A 51 -11.84 -19.89 -6.54
CA GLU A 51 -10.76 -20.60 -7.22
C GLU A 51 -9.37 -20.29 -6.64
N LEU A 52 -9.20 -19.19 -5.91
CA LEU A 52 -7.93 -18.88 -5.24
C LEU A 52 -7.52 -19.96 -4.25
N ALA A 53 -8.47 -20.71 -3.68
CA ALA A 53 -8.19 -21.82 -2.78
C ALA A 53 -7.30 -22.91 -3.43
N THR A 54 -7.38 -23.07 -4.76
CA THR A 54 -6.61 -24.08 -5.49
C THR A 54 -5.58 -23.48 -6.45
N ARG A 55 -5.77 -22.23 -6.90
CA ARG A 55 -4.83 -21.55 -7.81
C ARG A 55 -3.58 -21.02 -7.10
N ILE A 56 -3.67 -20.69 -5.82
CA ILE A 56 -2.50 -20.23 -5.06
C ILE A 56 -1.68 -21.46 -4.65
N ALA A 57 -0.56 -21.68 -5.35
CA ALA A 57 0.41 -22.70 -5.03
C ALA A 57 1.75 -22.02 -4.70
N TYR A 58 2.15 -22.09 -3.43
CA TYR A 58 3.43 -21.58 -2.95
C TYR A 58 4.04 -22.62 -1.99
N PRO A 59 5.38 -22.79 -1.97
CA PRO A 59 6.03 -23.74 -1.07
C PRO A 59 5.60 -23.56 0.39
N ASP A 60 5.35 -24.68 1.06
CA ASP A 60 4.96 -24.76 2.47
C ASP A 60 3.73 -23.91 2.85
N THR A 61 2.84 -23.63 1.88
CA THR A 61 1.61 -22.85 2.08
C THR A 61 0.39 -23.72 1.82
N THR A 62 -0.58 -23.67 2.73
CA THR A 62 -1.91 -24.25 2.55
C THR A 62 -2.97 -23.15 2.62
N ILE A 63 -3.77 -22.99 1.56
CA ILE A 63 -4.97 -22.15 1.60
C ILE A 63 -6.12 -22.98 2.19
N THR A 64 -6.69 -22.51 3.28
CA THR A 64 -7.77 -23.21 4.00
C THR A 64 -9.14 -22.69 3.64
N ALA A 65 -9.24 -21.45 3.14
CA ALA A 65 -10.50 -20.90 2.63
C ALA A 65 -10.26 -19.77 1.62
N ALA A 66 -11.18 -19.64 0.67
CA ALA A 66 -11.33 -18.47 -0.20
C ALA A 66 -12.82 -18.14 -0.37
N ASN A 67 -13.29 -17.11 0.34
CA ASN A 67 -14.71 -16.78 0.46
C ASN A 67 -15.02 -15.46 -0.24
N ALA A 68 -16.02 -15.46 -1.12
CA ALA A 68 -16.52 -14.21 -1.72
C ALA A 68 -17.39 -13.47 -0.69
N ILE A 69 -16.97 -12.26 -0.32
CA ILE A 69 -17.66 -11.43 0.66
C ILE A 69 -18.32 -10.26 -0.08
N ALA A 70 -19.64 -10.15 0.04
CA ALA A 70 -20.38 -9.03 -0.52
C ALA A 70 -20.04 -7.70 0.18
N ALA A 71 -20.23 -6.59 -0.51
CA ALA A 71 -20.01 -5.26 0.07
C ALA A 71 -20.90 -5.04 1.30
N GLY A 72 -20.36 -4.39 2.33
CA GLY A 72 -21.10 -4.03 3.55
C GLY A 72 -21.30 -5.16 4.56
N VAL A 73 -20.91 -6.41 4.27
CA VAL A 73 -20.89 -7.50 5.27
C VAL A 73 -19.91 -7.19 6.40
N LEU A 74 -18.77 -6.57 6.06
CA LEU A 74 -17.79 -6.05 7.01
C LEU A 74 -17.90 -4.53 7.04
N THR A 75 -17.82 -3.95 8.24
CA THR A 75 -17.73 -2.51 8.45
C THR A 75 -16.48 -2.15 9.25
N VAL A 76 -15.78 -1.09 8.86
CA VAL A 76 -14.61 -0.55 9.58
C VAL A 76 -14.87 0.91 9.90
N GLY A 77 -14.83 1.29 11.18
CA GLY A 77 -15.13 2.67 11.62
C GLY A 77 -16.51 3.15 11.17
N GLY A 78 -17.51 2.26 11.14
CA GLY A 78 -18.87 2.55 10.66
C GLY A 78 -19.02 2.64 9.14
N LYS A 79 -17.95 2.44 8.36
CA LYS A 79 -17.99 2.47 6.89
C LYS A 79 -18.03 1.05 6.33
N PRO A 80 -18.92 0.76 5.36
CA PRO A 80 -18.96 -0.56 4.72
C PRO A 80 -17.69 -0.80 3.91
N VAL A 81 -17.12 -1.99 4.07
CA VAL A 81 -16.00 -2.45 3.24
C VAL A 81 -16.55 -2.93 1.89
N PRO A 82 -15.93 -2.56 0.75
CA PRO A 82 -16.33 -3.05 -0.57
C PRO A 82 -16.29 -4.57 -0.71
N ALA A 83 -16.92 -5.11 -1.75
CA ALA A 83 -16.86 -6.53 -2.06
C ALA A 83 -15.40 -6.99 -2.25
N HIS A 84 -15.06 -8.13 -1.66
CA HIS A 84 -13.69 -8.65 -1.62
C HIS A 84 -13.68 -10.17 -1.46
N CYS A 85 -12.55 -10.79 -1.78
CA CYS A 85 -12.27 -12.17 -1.44
C CYS A 85 -11.54 -12.24 -0.10
N GLN A 86 -12.08 -12.99 0.86
CA GLN A 86 -11.37 -13.36 2.07
C GLN A 86 -10.59 -14.65 1.80
N VAL A 87 -9.26 -14.58 1.88
CA VAL A 87 -8.39 -15.76 1.79
C VAL A 87 -7.81 -16.04 3.17
N LYS A 88 -7.88 -17.29 3.62
CA LYS A 88 -7.27 -17.74 4.87
C LYS A 88 -6.31 -18.89 4.57
N GLY A 89 -5.22 -18.96 5.32
CA GLY A 89 -4.27 -20.05 5.15
C GLY A 89 -3.24 -20.12 6.26
N GLU A 90 -2.34 -21.06 6.10
CA GLU A 90 -1.21 -21.29 6.98
C GLU A 90 0.05 -21.59 6.19
N MET A 91 1.21 -21.20 6.72
CA MET A 91 2.53 -21.45 6.15
C MET A 91 3.45 -22.18 7.14
N LEU A 92 4.42 -22.93 6.63
CA LEU A 92 5.55 -23.47 7.39
C LEU A 92 5.10 -24.33 8.59
N ARG A 93 4.15 -25.25 8.35
CA ARG A 93 3.64 -26.19 9.36
C ARG A 93 4.74 -27.14 9.84
N ARG A 94 4.91 -27.27 11.15
CA ARG A 94 5.97 -28.09 11.77
C ARG A 94 5.59 -28.57 13.17
N THR A 95 6.30 -29.57 13.67
CA THR A 95 6.24 -30.01 15.07
C THR A 95 7.39 -29.35 15.84
N GLY A 96 7.07 -28.68 16.96
CA GLY A 96 8.04 -28.06 17.85
C GLY A 96 8.74 -29.08 18.74
N ALA A 97 9.81 -28.64 19.42
CA ALA A 97 10.54 -29.47 20.38
C ALA A 97 9.69 -29.92 21.59
N ASP A 98 8.61 -29.20 21.86
CA ASP A 98 7.60 -29.53 22.88
C ASP A 98 6.53 -30.50 22.38
N GLY A 99 6.67 -31.02 21.15
CA GLY A 99 5.72 -31.93 20.52
C GLY A 99 4.46 -31.29 19.95
N LYS A 100 4.31 -29.96 20.05
CA LYS A 100 3.12 -29.25 19.53
C LYS A 100 3.26 -28.91 18.07
N THR A 101 2.13 -28.78 17.37
CA THR A 101 2.11 -28.28 15.99
C THR A 101 2.13 -26.76 15.97
N TYR A 102 2.98 -26.21 15.11
CA TYR A 102 3.10 -24.78 14.85
C TYR A 102 2.95 -24.52 13.35
N ALA A 103 2.32 -23.39 13.02
CA ALA A 103 2.26 -22.84 11.67
C ALA A 103 2.12 -21.31 11.75
N ILE A 104 2.40 -20.62 10.66
CA ILE A 104 2.17 -19.18 10.52
C ILE A 104 0.81 -19.00 9.86
N GLY A 105 -0.21 -18.68 10.64
CA GLY A 105 -1.54 -18.37 10.11
C GLY A 105 -1.60 -17.00 9.47
N PHE A 106 -2.43 -16.84 8.44
CA PHE A 106 -2.72 -15.55 7.82
C PHE A 106 -4.17 -15.43 7.34
N GLU A 107 -4.62 -14.18 7.22
CA GLU A 107 -5.83 -13.79 6.51
C GLU A 107 -5.49 -12.64 5.55
N MET A 108 -6.04 -12.68 4.34
CA MET A 108 -5.98 -11.60 3.36
C MET A 108 -7.38 -11.22 2.91
N ARG A 109 -7.60 -9.92 2.66
CA ARG A 109 -8.80 -9.41 1.99
C ARG A 109 -8.40 -8.77 0.68
N LEU A 110 -8.77 -9.40 -0.42
CA LEU A 110 -8.42 -8.99 -1.79
C LEU A 110 -9.65 -8.28 -2.40
N PRO A 111 -9.65 -6.95 -2.56
CA PRO A 111 -10.78 -6.23 -3.12
C PRO A 111 -11.11 -6.70 -4.54
N VAL A 112 -12.41 -6.74 -4.89
CA VAL A 112 -12.83 -7.02 -6.27
C VAL A 112 -12.30 -5.95 -7.21
N ALA A 113 -12.45 -4.68 -6.85
CA ALA A 113 -11.82 -3.55 -7.53
C ALA A 113 -10.50 -3.18 -6.80
N TRP A 114 -9.41 -3.83 -7.19
CA TRP A 114 -8.11 -3.61 -6.56
C TRP A 114 -7.37 -2.43 -7.19
N ASN A 115 -6.75 -1.59 -6.36
CA ASN A 115 -6.03 -0.40 -6.80
C ASN A 115 -4.53 -0.65 -7.10
N GLY A 116 -4.10 -1.90 -7.10
CA GLY A 116 -2.71 -2.28 -7.37
C GLY A 116 -1.78 -2.19 -6.16
N ARG A 117 -2.28 -1.83 -4.97
CA ARG A 117 -1.46 -1.64 -3.76
C ARG A 117 -1.76 -2.70 -2.71
N PHE A 118 -0.71 -3.18 -2.07
CA PHE A 118 -0.79 -4.12 -0.95
C PHE A 118 -0.58 -3.40 0.38
N PHE A 119 -1.26 -3.86 1.43
CA PHE A 119 -1.09 -3.39 2.79
C PHE A 119 -0.95 -4.58 3.73
N TYR A 120 0.09 -4.56 4.56
CA TYR A 120 0.32 -5.56 5.61
C TYR A 120 -0.07 -4.96 6.96
N GLN A 121 -1.00 -5.62 7.65
CA GLN A 121 -1.36 -5.31 9.02
C GLN A 121 -0.52 -6.19 9.95
N ALA A 122 0.35 -5.57 10.74
CA ALA A 122 1.09 -6.27 11.79
C ALA A 122 0.18 -6.56 12.99
N ASN A 123 0.59 -7.52 13.81
CA ASN A 123 -0.03 -7.82 15.09
C ASN A 123 0.58 -6.97 16.22
N GLY A 124 0.11 -7.17 17.45
CA GLY A 124 0.66 -6.55 18.65
C GLY A 124 0.65 -7.50 19.85
N GLY A 125 1.35 -7.13 20.92
CA GLY A 125 1.52 -7.98 22.11
C GLY A 125 2.50 -9.13 21.86
N ILE A 126 2.12 -10.35 22.26
CA ILE A 126 2.90 -11.59 22.03
C ILE A 126 2.34 -12.42 20.87
N ASP A 127 1.53 -11.80 20.00
CA ASP A 127 0.85 -12.43 18.87
C ASP A 127 0.02 -13.67 19.26
N GLY A 128 0.00 -14.70 18.41
CA GLY A 128 -0.73 -15.96 18.63
C GLY A 128 -2.16 -15.97 18.11
N SER A 129 -2.65 -14.87 17.53
CA SER A 129 -3.97 -14.81 16.88
C SER A 129 -3.89 -14.08 15.54
N VAL A 130 -4.57 -14.62 14.53
CA VAL A 130 -4.79 -13.94 13.25
C VAL A 130 -6.03 -13.07 13.41
N LEU A 131 -5.85 -11.76 13.54
CA LEU A 131 -6.95 -10.81 13.62
C LEU A 131 -7.57 -10.57 12.23
N THR A 132 -8.80 -10.06 12.21
CA THR A 132 -9.46 -9.66 10.97
C THR A 132 -8.62 -8.62 10.23
N ALA A 133 -8.28 -8.90 8.97
CA ALA A 133 -7.44 -8.04 8.14
C ALA A 133 -8.21 -6.78 7.70
N THR A 134 -8.28 -5.78 8.58
CA THR A 134 -9.04 -4.52 8.38
C THR A 134 -8.15 -3.34 7.96
N GLY A 135 -6.83 -3.50 8.04
CA GLY A 135 -5.85 -2.48 7.69
C GLY A 135 -5.87 -1.21 8.56
N PRO A 136 -6.03 -1.30 9.90
CA PRO A 136 -5.96 -0.12 10.75
C PRO A 136 -4.54 0.48 10.67
N VAL A 137 -4.48 1.80 10.51
CA VAL A 137 -3.23 2.56 10.61
C VAL A 137 -3.02 2.95 12.07
N GLY A 138 -2.55 2.01 12.87
CA GLY A 138 -2.17 2.20 14.28
C GLY A 138 -1.22 1.08 14.70
N GLY A 139 -0.04 1.45 15.21
CA GLY A 139 0.92 0.51 15.80
C GLY A 139 0.60 0.26 17.28
N GLY A 140 1.10 -0.86 17.81
CA GLY A 140 1.02 -1.18 19.24
C GLY A 140 1.66 -0.14 20.15
#